data_AF-A0A6I0KLS7-F1
#
_entry.id   AF-A0A6I0KLS7-F1
#
_cell.length_a   1.000
_cell.length_b   1.000
_cell.length_c   1.000
_cell.angle_alpha   90.00
_cell.angle_beta   90.00
_cell.angle_gamma   90.00
#
_symmetry.space_group_name_H-M   'P 1'
#
loop_
_entity.id
_entity.type
_entity.pdbx_description
1 polymer ?
#
loop_
_entity_poly.entity_id
_entity_poly.type
_entity_poly.pdbx_seq_one_letter_code
_entity_poly.pdbx_strand_id
1 'polypeptide(L)'
;HFYITRDGEVHICRPVHQIGAHATGWNDKSIGICYEGGLDECGRPADTRTYAQKCSLLDLLRQLKTDYPQASILGHYQLSNSIHKACPCFDAKGQYRGL
;
A
#
# COMPACT_ATOMS: atom_id res chain seq x y z
N HIS A 1 8.47 -2.68 -1.59
CA HIS A 1 9.26 -2.91 -0.37
C HIS A 1 8.64 -3.99 0.48
N PHE A 2 7.32 -3.94 0.72
CA PHE A 2 6.62 -4.97 1.47
C PHE A 2 5.55 -5.62 0.61
N TYR A 3 5.25 -6.88 0.90
CA TYR A 3 4.19 -7.65 0.27
C TYR A 3 3.43 -8.42 1.35
N ILE A 4 2.10 -8.36 1.31
CA ILE A 4 1.23 -8.97 2.33
C ILE A 4 0.34 -10.04 1.71
N THR A 5 0.52 -11.28 2.12
CA THR A 5 -0.28 -12.44 1.68
C THR A 5 -1.70 -12.40 2.24
N ARG A 6 -2.60 -13.22 1.70
CA ARG A 6 -4.02 -13.32 2.10
C ARG A 6 -4.22 -13.66 3.57
N ASP A 7 -3.34 -14.46 4.16
CA ASP A 7 -3.34 -14.83 5.57
C ASP A 7 -2.64 -13.79 6.47
N GLY A 8 -2.11 -12.71 5.89
CA GLY A 8 -1.56 -11.57 6.62
C GLY A 8 -0.06 -11.65 6.89
N GLU A 9 0.67 -12.61 6.34
CA GLU A 9 2.13 -12.63 6.42
C GLU A 9 2.72 -11.43 5.69
N VAL A 10 3.69 -10.75 6.33
CA VAL A 10 4.39 -9.61 5.75
C VAL A 10 5.76 -10.05 5.30
N HIS A 11 5.97 -10.06 3.99
CA HIS A 11 7.29 -10.30 3.40
C HIS A 11 8.03 -8.99 3.19
N ILE A 12 9.27 -8.95 3.69
CA ILE A 12 10.23 -7.89 3.38
C ILE A 12 10.88 -8.25 2.05
N CYS A 13 10.68 -7.40 1.04
CA CYS A 13 11.24 -7.59 -0.29
C CYS A 13 12.47 -6.68 -0.48
N ARG A 14 12.43 -5.77 -1.45
CA ARG A 14 13.49 -4.78 -1.66
C ARG A 14 13.67 -3.92 -0.39
N PRO A 15 14.90 -3.72 0.12
CA PRO A 15 15.15 -2.86 1.28
C PRO A 15 14.63 -1.44 1.09
N VAL A 16 14.16 -0.80 2.16
CA VAL A 16 13.54 0.55 2.12
C VAL A 16 14.49 1.67 1.68
N HIS A 17 15.80 1.48 1.82
CA HIS A 17 16.82 2.45 1.40
C HIS A 17 17.19 2.33 -0.09
N GLN A 18 16.72 1.30 -0.80
CA GLN A 18 16.94 1.14 -2.24
C GLN A 18 15.76 1.70 -3.02
N ILE A 19 16.02 2.24 -4.22
CA ILE A 19 14.95 2.75 -5.09
C ILE A 19 13.99 1.62 -5.48
N GLY A 20 12.69 1.88 -5.35
CA GLY A 20 11.61 0.94 -5.67
C GLY A 20 11.32 0.80 -7.18
N ALA A 21 10.30 0.02 -7.50
CA ALA A 21 9.77 -0.12 -8.86
C ALA A 21 8.25 -0.38 -8.80
N HIS A 22 7.53 0.50 -8.10
CA HIS A 22 6.12 0.34 -7.75
C HIS A 22 5.22 1.48 -8.26
N ALA A 23 5.73 2.71 -8.41
CA ALA A 23 5.00 3.87 -8.90
C ALA A 23 5.93 4.81 -9.69
N THR A 24 5.74 4.87 -11.01
CA THR A 24 6.56 5.71 -11.91
C THR A 24 6.53 7.18 -11.46
N GLY A 25 7.71 7.80 -11.35
CA GLY A 25 7.88 9.19 -10.86
C GLY A 25 7.86 9.34 -9.33
N TRP A 26 7.67 8.25 -8.59
CA TRP A 26 7.62 8.22 -7.12
C TRP A 26 8.54 7.18 -6.48
N ASN A 27 9.16 6.30 -7.27
CA ASN A 27 9.97 5.15 -6.81
C ASN A 27 11.15 5.50 -5.90
N ASP A 28 11.72 6.70 -6.05
CA ASP A 28 12.89 7.20 -5.34
C ASP A 28 12.57 7.90 -4.02
N LYS A 29 11.29 8.22 -3.80
CA LYS A 29 10.80 9.03 -2.67
C LYS A 29 9.60 8.41 -1.95
N SER A 30 9.33 7.13 -2.16
CA SER A 30 8.20 6.44 -1.54
C SER A 30 8.49 4.98 -1.25
N ILE A 31 7.80 4.45 -0.24
CA ILE A 31 7.85 3.03 0.14
C ILE A 31 6.57 2.35 -0.34
N GLY A 32 6.67 1.50 -1.37
CA GLY A 32 5.57 0.66 -1.84
C GLY A 32 5.28 -0.55 -0.94
N ILE A 33 4.01 -0.71 -0.59
CA ILE A 33 3.43 -1.89 0.08
C ILE A 33 2.39 -2.50 -0.87
N CYS A 34 2.50 -3.79 -1.15
CA CYS A 34 1.54 -4.55 -1.95
C CYS A 34 0.80 -5.56 -1.07
N TYR A 35 -0.43 -5.92 -1.42
CA TYR A 35 -1.19 -6.99 -0.79
C TYR A 35 -1.82 -7.88 -1.87
N GLU A 36 -2.08 -9.14 -1.56
CA GLU A 36 -2.78 -10.06 -2.46
C GLU A 36 -4.26 -9.73 -2.62
N GLY A 37 -4.71 -9.59 -3.86
CA GLY A 37 -6.09 -9.31 -4.23
C GLY A 37 -6.20 -7.99 -5.00
N GLY A 38 -7.35 -7.34 -4.84
CA GLY A 38 -7.72 -6.09 -5.53
C GLY A 38 -8.74 -6.26 -6.65
N LEU A 39 -9.15 -7.49 -6.97
CA LEU A 39 -10.19 -7.79 -7.98
C LEU A 39 -11.27 -8.70 -7.39
N ASP A 40 -12.53 -8.48 -7.77
CA ASP A 40 -13.65 -9.39 -7.47
C ASP A 40 -13.66 -10.63 -8.40
N GLU A 41 -14.63 -11.53 -8.21
CA GLU A 41 -14.78 -12.77 -9.00
C GLU A 41 -15.00 -12.51 -10.52
N CYS A 42 -15.45 -11.31 -10.87
CA CYS A 42 -15.63 -10.88 -12.26
C CYS A 42 -14.39 -10.15 -12.81
N GLY A 43 -13.29 -10.08 -12.05
CA GLY A 43 -12.07 -9.37 -12.44
C GLY A 43 -12.18 -7.86 -12.35
N ARG A 44 -13.18 -7.31 -11.64
CA ARG A 44 -13.38 -5.86 -11.48
C ARG A 44 -12.65 -5.37 -10.23
N PRO A 45 -12.06 -4.15 -10.24
CA PRO A 45 -11.40 -3.60 -9.05
C PRO A 45 -12.30 -3.55 -7.82
N ALA A 46 -11.84 -4.14 -6.71
CA ALA A 46 -12.57 -4.18 -5.44
C ALA A 46 -11.61 -4.35 -4.24
N ASP A 47 -11.94 -3.74 -3.10
CA ASP A 47 -11.24 -4.02 -1.83
C ASP A 47 -11.57 -5.43 -1.34
N THR A 48 -10.68 -6.36 -1.63
CA THR A 48 -10.81 -7.78 -1.27
C THR A 48 -9.90 -8.18 -0.12
N ARG A 49 -9.27 -7.21 0.57
CA ARG A 49 -8.36 -7.50 1.69
C ARG A 49 -9.04 -8.30 2.77
N THR A 50 -8.37 -9.35 3.25
CA THR A 50 -8.80 -10.09 4.43
C THR A 50 -8.66 -9.26 5.70
N TYR A 51 -9.29 -9.71 6.78
CA TYR A 51 -9.08 -9.11 8.10
C TYR A 51 -7.61 -9.17 8.51
N ALA A 52 -6.94 -10.31 8.32
CA ALA A 52 -5.53 -10.47 8.65
C ALA A 52 -4.63 -9.49 7.88
N GLN A 53 -4.87 -9.32 6.57
CA GLN A 53 -4.18 -8.31 5.76
C GLN A 53 -4.39 -6.89 6.29
N LYS A 54 -5.61 -6.55 6.71
CA LYS A 54 -5.91 -5.21 7.26
C LYS A 54 -5.18 -4.97 8.59
N CYS A 55 -5.10 -5.98 9.46
CA CYS A 55 -4.33 -5.91 10.70
C CYS A 55 -2.83 -5.72 10.41
N SER A 56 -2.23 -6.61 9.63
CA SER A 56 -0.80 -6.54 9.30
C SER A 56 -0.42 -5.25 8.58
N LEU A 57 -1.27 -4.76 7.67
CA LEU A 57 -1.06 -3.48 7.01
C LEU A 57 -1.12 -2.31 8.00
N LEU A 58 -2.06 -2.29 8.94
CA LEU A 58 -2.16 -1.23 9.93
C LEU A 58 -0.92 -1.19 10.84
N ASP A 59 -0.45 -2.35 11.31
CA ASP A 59 0.71 -2.42 12.18
C ASP A 59 1.99 -2.00 11.44
N LEU A 60 2.17 -2.46 10.19
CA LEU A 60 3.27 -2.01 9.33
C LEU A 60 3.23 -0.50 9.09
N LEU A 61 2.04 0.08 8.82
CA LEU A 61 1.90 1.52 8.63
C LEU A 61 2.27 2.32 9.88
N ARG A 62 1.92 1.83 11.08
CA ARG A 62 2.30 2.48 12.36
C ARG A 62 3.81 2.47 12.58
N GLN A 63 4.47 1.33 12.30
CA GLN A 63 5.92 1.22 12.37
C GLN A 63 6.58 2.21 11.41
N LEU A 64 6.18 2.20 10.14
CA LEU A 64 6.73 3.12 9.13
C LEU A 64 6.44 4.58 9.47
N LYS A 65 5.30 4.92 10.08
CA LYS A 65 5.03 6.29 10.52
C LYS A 65 5.87 6.70 11.73
N THR A 66 6.27 5.77 12.57
CA THR A 66 7.22 6.04 13.66
C THR A 66 8.59 6.40 13.08
N ASP A 67 9.07 5.64 12.08
CA ASP A 67 10.36 5.87 11.44
C ASP A 67 10.33 7.10 10.49
N TYR A 68 9.18 7.35 9.86
CA TYR A 68 8.96 8.45 8.90
C TYR A 68 7.73 9.30 9.28
N PRO A 69 7.81 10.13 10.34
CA PRO A 69 6.64 10.86 10.87
C PRO A 69 5.95 11.77 9.86
N GLN A 70 6.70 12.34 8.94
CA GLN A 70 6.20 13.26 7.91
C GLN A 70 5.67 12.54 6.66
N ALA A 71 5.79 11.21 6.57
CA ALA A 71 5.30 10.46 5.43
C ALA A 71 3.77 10.52 5.35
N SER A 72 3.27 10.69 4.12
CA SER A 72 1.85 10.61 3.81
C SER A 72 1.51 9.18 3.40
N ILE A 73 0.37 8.66 3.89
CA ILE A 73 -0.16 7.36 3.48
C ILE A 73 -1.14 7.57 2.33
N LEU A 74 -0.80 7.05 1.16
CA LEU A 74 -1.55 7.25 -0.08
C LEU A 74 -1.73 5.92 -0.82
N GLY A 75 -2.88 5.79 -1.47
CA GLY A 75 -3.09 4.78 -2.49
C GLY A 75 -2.36 5.16 -3.78
N HIS A 76 -2.03 4.19 -4.63
CA HIS A 76 -1.30 4.44 -5.88
C HIS A 76 -2.04 5.46 -6.76
N TYR A 77 -3.36 5.33 -6.93
CA TYR A 77 -4.17 6.28 -7.69
C TYR A 77 -4.18 7.71 -7.10
N GLN A 78 -3.84 7.85 -5.83
CA GLN A 78 -3.85 9.12 -5.09
C GLN A 78 -2.54 9.89 -5.22
N LEU A 79 -1.52 9.33 -5.87
CA LEU A 79 -0.20 9.96 -6.01
C LEU A 79 -0.19 11.12 -7.00
N SER A 80 -1.03 11.08 -8.05
CA SER A 80 -1.10 12.11 -9.07
C SER A 80 -2.42 12.02 -9.85
N ASN A 81 -2.92 13.16 -10.32
CA ASN A 81 -4.09 13.24 -11.20
C ASN A 81 -3.90 12.51 -12.54
N SER A 82 -2.65 12.24 -12.94
CA SER A 82 -2.32 11.49 -14.15
C SER A 82 -2.40 9.97 -13.99
N ILE A 83 -2.67 9.46 -12.78
CA ILE A 83 -2.75 8.01 -12.51
C ILE A 83 -4.22 7.59 -12.49
N HIS A 84 -4.65 6.94 -13.56
CA HIS A 84 -6.04 6.44 -13.71
C HIS A 84 -6.20 4.97 -13.28
N LYS A 85 -5.31 4.46 -12.44
CA LYS A 85 -5.38 3.09 -11.90
C LYS A 85 -6.41 3.04 -10.77
N ALA A 86 -7.02 1.88 -10.55
CA ALA A 86 -7.88 1.69 -9.37
C ALA A 86 -7.09 1.33 -8.10
N CYS A 87 -5.83 0.87 -8.23
CA CYS A 87 -4.98 0.43 -7.12
C CYS A 87 -4.84 1.54 -6.04
N PRO A 88 -5.10 1.24 -4.76
CA PRO A 88 -5.20 -0.07 -4.13
C PRO A 88 -6.64 -0.59 -3.97
N CYS A 89 -7.59 -0.08 -4.75
CA CYS A 89 -9.01 -0.50 -4.78
C CYS A 89 -9.82 -0.10 -3.53
N PHE A 90 -9.28 0.82 -2.72
CA PHE A 90 -9.96 1.50 -1.61
C PHE A 90 -9.34 2.90 -1.39
N ASP A 91 -10.02 3.75 -0.61
CA ASP A 91 -9.51 5.06 -0.21
C ASP A 91 -8.52 4.94 0.96
N ALA A 92 -7.24 4.77 0.65
CA ALA A 92 -6.19 4.65 1.67
C ALA A 92 -5.98 5.94 2.46
N LYS A 93 -5.97 7.10 1.79
CA LYS A 93 -5.84 8.40 2.45
C LYS A 93 -6.97 8.66 3.45
N GLY A 94 -8.20 8.37 3.07
CA GLY A 94 -9.36 8.51 3.95
C GLY A 94 -9.34 7.51 5.11
N GLN A 95 -9.10 6.22 4.81
CA GLN A 95 -9.12 5.15 5.81
C GLN A 95 -8.03 5.32 6.89
N TYR A 96 -6.84 5.81 6.51
CA TYR A 96 -5.71 5.96 7.43
C TYR A 96 -5.46 7.41 7.84
N ARG A 97 -6.46 8.28 7.69
CA ARG A 97 -6.36 9.67 8.12
C ARG A 97 -6.12 9.74 9.63
N GLY A 98 -5.01 10.36 10.03
CA GLY A 98 -4.65 10.54 11.44
C GLY A 98 -3.69 9.50 11.99
N LEU A 99 -3.26 8.54 11.17
CA LEU A 99 -1.99 7.84 11.38
C LEU A 99 -0.83 8.76 11.02
#